data_AF-A0A449AZ93-F1
#
_entry.id   AF-A0A449AZ93-F1
#
_cell.length_a   1.000
_cell.length_b   1.000
_cell.length_c   1.000
_cell.angle_alpha   90.00
_cell.angle_beta   90.00
_cell.angle_gamma   90.00
#
_symmetry.space_group_name_H-M   'P 1'
#
loop_
_entity.id
_entity.type
_entity.pdbx_description
1 polymer ?
#
loop_
_entity_poly.entity_id
_entity_poly.type
_entity_poly.pdbx_seq_one_letter_code
_entity_poly.pdbx_strand_id
1 'polypeptide(L)'
;MQKIDKQSLKEIVSSLMFEPTDEVIENILINWNSIHLQLEWLNDLDLENVKPLSHLNEIPQIDFLREDSEDISWSITKQDILKNAATKDLDYVTLTKVVK
;
A
#
# COMPACT_ATOMS: atom_id res chain seq x y z
N MET A 1 1.08 1.10 20.91
CA MET A 1 0.36 1.42 19.64
C MET A 1 -0.96 2.10 19.94
N GLN A 2 -1.58 2.82 18.99
CA GLN A 2 -2.91 3.43 19.20
C GLN A 2 -4.02 2.38 19.18
N LYS A 3 -4.98 2.51 20.09
CA LYS A 3 -6.19 1.67 20.13
C LYS A 3 -7.11 2.09 18.99
N ILE A 4 -7.43 1.16 18.10
CA ILE A 4 -8.33 1.40 16.95
C ILE A 4 -9.75 0.99 17.35
N ASP A 5 -10.71 1.90 17.13
CA ASP A 5 -12.13 1.58 17.24
C ASP A 5 -12.75 1.29 15.87
N LYS A 6 -14.00 0.81 15.88
CA LYS A 6 -14.72 0.43 14.66
C LYS A 6 -14.87 1.59 13.68
N GLN A 7 -15.06 2.81 14.18
CA GLN A 7 -15.26 3.99 13.34
C GLN A 7 -13.96 4.37 12.62
N SER A 8 -12.86 4.43 13.36
CA SER A 8 -11.52 4.67 12.82
C SER A 8 -11.13 3.59 11.80
N LEU A 9 -11.49 2.33 12.07
CA LEU A 9 -11.26 1.25 11.11
C LEU A 9 -12.07 1.44 9.82
N LYS A 10 -13.34 1.87 9.89
CA LYS A 10 -14.14 2.16 8.69
C LYS A 10 -13.51 3.26 7.83
N GLU A 11 -12.93 4.28 8.45
CA GLU A 11 -12.22 5.36 7.75
C GLU A 11 -10.95 4.86 7.06
N ILE A 12 -10.13 4.06 7.75
CA ILE A 12 -8.93 3.42 7.17
C ILE A 12 -9.32 2.57 5.97
N VAL A 13 -10.32 1.70 6.12
CA VAL A 13 -10.73 0.79 5.06
C VAL A 13 -11.33 1.56 3.86
N SER A 14 -12.07 2.64 4.10
CA SER A 14 -12.53 3.53 3.04
C SER A 14 -11.39 4.23 2.30
N SER A 15 -10.32 4.64 3.00
CA SER A 15 -9.15 5.24 2.36
C SER A 15 -8.37 4.27 1.47
N LEU A 16 -8.49 2.96 1.78
CA LEU A 16 -7.93 1.87 0.98
C LEU A 16 -8.88 1.41 -0.14
N MET A 17 -10.00 2.11 -0.34
CA MET A 17 -11.01 1.81 -1.37
C MET A 17 -11.64 0.41 -1.24
N PHE A 18 -11.79 -0.10 -0.01
CA PHE A 18 -12.47 -1.37 0.25
C PHE A 18 -13.90 -1.14 0.78
N GLU A 19 -14.81 -2.06 0.42
CA GLU A 19 -16.20 -2.08 0.87
C GLU A 19 -16.49 -3.39 1.65
N PRO A 20 -15.99 -3.54 2.88
CA PRO A 20 -16.20 -4.77 3.66
C PRO A 20 -17.61 -4.85 4.25
N THR A 21 -18.05 -6.07 4.55
CA THR A 21 -19.23 -6.27 5.39
C THR A 21 -18.93 -5.94 6.85
N ASP A 22 -19.96 -5.66 7.65
CA ASP A 22 -19.77 -5.41 9.08
C ASP A 22 -19.15 -6.61 9.81
N GLU A 23 -19.42 -7.85 9.38
CA GLU A 23 -18.80 -9.06 9.93
C GLU A 23 -17.27 -9.06 9.70
N VAL A 24 -16.83 -8.69 8.50
CA VAL A 24 -15.40 -8.57 8.17
C VAL A 24 -14.74 -7.50 9.03
N ILE A 25 -15.39 -6.36 9.24
CA ILE A 25 -14.90 -5.30 10.12
C ILE A 25 -14.70 -5.81 11.55
N GLU A 26 -15.65 -6.56 12.11
CA GLU A 26 -15.49 -7.10 13.47
C GLU A 26 -14.35 -8.11 13.58
N ASN A 27 -14.21 -8.98 12.60
CA ASN A 27 -13.10 -9.93 12.56
C ASN A 27 -11.74 -9.22 12.47
N ILE A 28 -11.64 -8.14 11.70
CA ILE A 28 -10.44 -7.32 11.63
C ILE A 28 -10.13 -6.70 13.00
N LEU A 29 -11.13 -6.16 13.72
CA LEU A 29 -10.92 -5.58 15.05
C LEU A 29 -10.42 -6.62 16.07
N ILE A 30 -10.98 -7.83 16.06
CA ILE A 30 -10.53 -8.92 16.94
C ILE A 30 -9.06 -9.26 16.64
N ASN A 31 -8.72 -9.44 15.37
CA ASN A 31 -7.36 -9.77 14.95
C ASN A 31 -6.38 -8.63 15.25
N TRP A 32 -6.78 -7.38 15.03
CA TRP A 32 -5.99 -6.19 15.35
C TRP A 32 -5.64 -6.14 16.84
N ASN A 33 -6.62 -6.37 17.72
CA ASN A 33 -6.39 -6.39 19.16
C ASN A 33 -5.45 -7.53 19.57
N SER A 34 -5.58 -8.70 18.94
CA SER A 34 -4.67 -9.82 19.18
C SER A 34 -3.23 -9.50 18.77
N ILE A 35 -3.03 -8.95 17.57
CA ILE A 35 -1.70 -8.52 17.08
C ILE A 35 -1.13 -7.44 17.99
N HIS A 36 -1.94 -6.46 18.37
CA HIS A 36 -1.51 -5.38 19.26
C HIS A 36 -0.96 -5.93 20.58
N LEU A 37 -1.69 -6.84 21.23
CA LEU A 37 -1.23 -7.51 22.47
C LEU A 37 0.07 -8.29 22.25
N GLN A 38 0.21 -8.96 21.12
CA GLN A 38 1.42 -9.72 20.78
C GLN A 38 2.64 -8.82 20.50
N LEU A 39 2.43 -7.55 20.15
CA LEU A 39 3.50 -6.59 19.87
C LEU A 39 3.84 -5.68 21.06
N GLU A 40 3.09 -5.73 22.16
CA GLU A 40 3.30 -4.86 23.34
C GLU A 40 4.71 -5.00 23.93
N TRP A 41 5.35 -6.17 23.85
CA TRP A 41 6.72 -6.38 24.33
C TRP A 41 7.75 -5.50 23.61
N LEU A 42 7.45 -4.98 22.41
CA LEU A 42 8.33 -4.03 21.73
C LEU A 42 8.47 -2.71 22.49
N ASN A 43 7.48 -2.34 23.30
CA ASN A 43 7.54 -1.13 24.13
C ASN A 43 8.55 -1.27 25.29
N ASP A 44 8.93 -2.50 25.66
CA ASP A 44 9.88 -2.78 26.73
C ASP A 44 11.34 -2.69 26.27
N LEU A 45 11.57 -2.50 24.96
CA LEU A 45 12.91 -2.38 24.39
C LEU A 45 13.43 -0.94 24.54
N ASP A 46 14.63 -0.79 25.12
CA ASP A 46 15.35 0.49 25.12
C ASP A 46 15.97 0.74 23.74
N LEU A 47 15.45 1.75 23.04
CA LEU A 47 15.85 2.14 21.69
C LEU A 47 16.45 3.55 21.63
N GLU A 48 16.76 4.21 22.77
CA GLU A 48 17.20 5.62 22.80
C GLU A 48 18.44 5.88 21.93
N ASN A 49 19.32 4.89 21.81
CA ASN A 49 20.58 4.99 21.07
C ASN A 49 20.61 4.12 19.79
N VAL A 50 19.46 3.59 19.36
CA VAL A 50 19.35 2.75 18.17
C VAL A 50 18.75 3.56 17.03
N LYS A 51 19.48 3.66 15.91
CA LYS A 51 18.97 4.32 14.70
C LYS A 51 18.00 3.39 13.97
N PRO A 52 16.88 3.91 13.45
CA PRO A 52 15.99 3.14 12.59
C PRO A 52 16.72 2.68 11.33
N LEU A 53 16.60 1.39 10.99
CA LEU A 53 17.12 0.83 9.75
C LEU A 53 16.14 1.10 8.60
N SER A 54 16.55 1.89 7.60
CA SER A 54 15.70 2.17 6.43
C SER A 54 15.93 1.18 5.27
N HIS A 55 17.19 0.80 5.04
CA HIS A 55 17.62 -0.10 3.99
C HIS A 55 18.70 -1.02 4.56
N LEU A 56 18.78 -2.27 4.09
CA LEU A 56 19.84 -3.20 4.52
C LEU A 56 21.25 -2.67 4.20
N ASN A 57 21.38 -1.96 3.08
CA ASN A 57 22.59 -1.24 2.72
C ASN A 57 22.38 0.25 2.97
N GLU A 58 23.05 0.79 3.97
CA GLU A 58 22.95 2.20 4.37
C GLU A 58 23.97 3.09 3.66
N ILE A 59 24.76 2.55 2.71
CA ILE A 59 25.66 3.35 1.87
C ILE A 59 24.80 4.28 1.00
N PRO A 60 24.87 5.60 1.19
CA PRO A 60 24.05 6.54 0.44
C PRO A 60 24.40 6.46 -1.05
N GLN A 61 23.40 6.19 -1.89
CA GLN A 61 23.54 6.30 -3.33
C GLN A 61 23.24 7.76 -3.72
N ILE A 62 24.26 8.61 -3.61
CA ILE A 62 24.14 10.06 -3.81
C ILE A 62 23.73 10.39 -5.26
N ASP A 63 24.13 9.54 -6.21
CA ASP A 63 23.93 9.73 -7.65
C ASP A 63 23.08 8.60 -8.27
N PHE A 64 22.04 8.12 -7.57
CA PHE A 64 21.08 7.16 -8.14
C PHE A 64 20.10 7.85 -9.09
N LEU A 65 20.63 8.42 -10.16
CA LEU A 65 19.88 9.12 -11.20
C LEU A 65 19.78 8.25 -12.44
N ARG A 66 18.68 8.39 -13.17
CA ARG A 66 18.51 7.82 -14.51
C ARG A 66 19.06 8.83 -15.51
N GLU A 67 19.83 8.36 -16.49
CA GLU A 67 20.24 9.17 -17.64
C GLU A 67 19.03 9.77 -18.36
N ASP A 68 19.15 11.02 -18.82
CA ASP A 68 18.10 11.68 -19.60
C ASP A 68 18.21 11.30 -21.09
N SER A 69 18.04 10.00 -21.35
CA SER A 69 18.04 9.43 -22.69
C SER A 69 16.78 8.58 -22.91
N GLU A 70 16.34 8.51 -24.16
CA GLU A 70 15.26 7.62 -24.56
C GLU A 70 15.76 6.17 -24.52
N ASP A 71 15.11 5.33 -23.71
CA ASP A 71 15.35 3.90 -23.66
C ASP A 71 14.07 3.15 -24.08
N ILE A 72 14.09 2.63 -25.31
CA ILE A 72 13.00 1.83 -25.87
C ILE A 72 13.15 0.33 -25.61
N SER A 73 14.20 -0.12 -24.94
CA SER A 73 14.46 -1.56 -24.71
C SER A 73 13.38 -2.24 -23.86
N TRP A 74 12.68 -1.45 -23.05
CA TRP A 74 11.55 -1.87 -22.20
C TRP A 74 10.18 -1.45 -22.74
N SER A 75 10.13 -0.92 -23.96
CA SER A 75 8.87 -0.50 -24.57
C SER A 75 7.95 -1.69 -24.80
N ILE A 76 6.68 -1.55 -24.40
CA ILE A 76 5.64 -2.55 -24.61
C ILE A 76 4.70 -2.08 -25.71
N THR A 77 4.13 -3.03 -26.47
CA THR A 77 3.19 -2.66 -27.52
C THR A 77 1.84 -2.24 -26.92
N LYS A 78 1.05 -1.47 -27.68
CA LYS A 78 -0.34 -1.16 -27.32
C LYS A 78 -1.18 -2.43 -27.10
N GLN A 79 -0.88 -3.49 -27.84
CA GLN A 79 -1.57 -4.77 -27.67
C GLN A 79 -1.25 -5.40 -26.32
N ASP A 80 0.02 -5.34 -25.88
CA ASP A 80 0.47 -5.90 -24.60
C ASP A 80 -0.12 -5.15 -23.41
N ILE A 81 -0.10 -3.80 -23.44
CA ILE A 81 -0.63 -2.99 -22.34
C ILE A 81 -2.15 -3.18 -22.16
N LEU A 82 -2.89 -3.38 -23.25
CA LEU A 82 -4.34 -3.59 -23.23
C LEU A 82 -4.75 -5.06 -23.04
N LYS A 83 -3.79 -5.98 -22.95
CA LYS A 83 -4.08 -7.42 -22.85
C LYS A 83 -4.87 -7.77 -21.59
N ASN A 84 -4.53 -7.13 -20.47
CA ASN A 84 -5.11 -7.40 -19.15
C ASN A 84 -6.14 -6.34 -18.70
N ALA A 85 -6.49 -5.38 -19.55
CA ALA A 85 -7.48 -4.38 -19.21
C ALA A 85 -8.86 -5.05 -19.02
N ALA A 86 -9.50 -4.83 -17.86
CA ALA A 86 -10.80 -5.40 -17.54
C ALA A 86 -11.88 -4.97 -18.55
N THR A 87 -11.86 -3.70 -18.95
CA THR A 87 -12.69 -3.13 -20.01
C THR A 87 -11.84 -2.20 -20.88
N LYS A 88 -12.05 -2.27 -22.19
CA LYS A 88 -11.35 -1.42 -23.17
C LYS A 88 -12.25 -1.09 -24.35
N ASP A 89 -12.01 0.08 -24.93
CA ASP A 89 -12.63 0.52 -26.17
C ASP A 89 -11.53 1.02 -27.11
N LEU A 90 -11.36 0.31 -28.23
CA LEU A 90 -10.28 0.50 -29.19
C LEU A 90 -8.91 0.54 -28.48
N ASP A 91 -8.35 1.75 -28.39
CA ASP A 91 -7.03 2.03 -27.87
C ASP A 91 -7.04 2.48 -26.39
N TYR A 92 -8.20 2.49 -25.73
CA TYR A 92 -8.39 3.06 -24.41
C TYR A 92 -8.84 2.03 -23.38
N VAL A 93 -8.35 2.16 -22.16
CA VAL A 93 -8.96 1.52 -20.99
C VAL A 93 -10.20 2.34 -20.61
N THR A 94 -11.33 1.67 -20.45
CA THR A 94 -12.58 2.32 -20.06
C THR A 94 -12.83 2.13 -18.58
N LEU A 95 -13.37 3.16 -17.94
CA LEU A 95 -13.69 3.19 -16.51
C LEU A 95 -15.11 3.71 -16.32
N THR A 96 -15.75 3.31 -15.23
CA THR A 96 -17.04 3.91 -14.85
C THR A 96 -16.83 5.36 -14.47
N LYS A 97 -17.51 6.27 -15.18
CA LYS A 97 -17.47 7.69 -14.84
C LYS A 97 -18.16 7.90 -13.49
N VAL A 98 -17.40 8.36 -12.50
CA VAL A 98 -17.96 8.78 -11.21
C VAL A 98 -18.59 10.16 -11.41
N VAL A 99 -19.92 10.22 -11.41
CA VAL A 99 -20.69 11.46 -11.37
C VAL A 99 -21.27 11.58 -9.96
N LYS A 100 -21.02 12.71 -9.29
CA LYS A 100 -21.65 13.03 -8.00
C LYS A 100 -22.99 13.72 -8.24
#